data_AF-A0A8T5LV15-F1
#
_entry.id   AF-A0A8T5LV15-F1
#
_cell.length_a   1.000
_cell.length_b   1.000
_cell.length_c   1.000
_cell.angle_alpha   90.00
_cell.angle_beta   90.00
_cell.angle_gamma   90.00
#
_symmetry.space_group_name_H-M   'P 1'
#
loop_
_entity.id
_entity.type
_entity.pdbx_description
1 polymer ?
#
loop_
_entity_poly.entity_id
_entity_poly.type
_entity_poly.pdbx_seq_one_letter_code
_entity_poly.pdbx_strand_id
1 'polypeptide(L)' 'MGKKYWRCNVCNDIHYGNAGPEFCPTCMTKNAYAEIDEQEAKKVMKLG' A
#
# COMPACT_ATOMS: atom_id res chain seq x y z
N MET A 1 -18.03 0.60 5.16
CA MET A 1 -16.73 0.01 4.74
C MET A 1 -15.63 0.88 5.30
N GLY A 2 -14.72 0.31 6.10
CA GLY A 2 -13.64 1.06 6.75
C GLY A 2 -12.42 1.22 5.84
N LYS A 3 -11.55 2.18 6.17
CA LYS A 3 -10.24 2.32 5.53
C LYS A 3 -9.38 1.09 5.83
N LYS A 4 -8.54 0.71 4.88
CA LYS A 4 -7.61 -0.43 4.97
C LYS A 4 -6.23 -0.03 4.52
N TYR A 5 -5.24 -0.88 4.80
CA TYR A 5 -3.89 -0.71 4.30
C TYR A 5 -3.74 -1.36 2.93
N TRP A 6 -3.02 -0.68 2.05
CA TRP A 6 -2.72 -1.12 0.71
C TRP A 6 -1.22 -0.97 0.50
N ARG A 7 -0.55 -2.00 -0.01
CA ARG A 7 0.88 -1.95 -0.33
C ARG A 7 1.11 -2.04 -1.82
N CYS A 8 1.96 -1.17 -2.34
CA CYS A 8 2.51 -1.31 -3.68
C CYS A 8 3.46 -2.51 -3.74
N ASN A 9 3.15 -3.50 -4.59
CA ASN A 9 3.98 -4.70 -4.76
C ASN A 9 5.29 -4.47 -5.52
N VAL A 10 5.56 -3.23 -5.96
CA VAL A 10 6.79 -2.85 -6.67
C VAL A 10 7.78 -2.15 -5.73
N CYS A 11 7.33 -1.14 -4.98
CA CYS A 11 8.20 -0.29 -4.18
C CYS A 11 7.88 -0.28 -2.68
N ASN A 12 6.91 -1.08 -2.24
CA ASN A 12 6.44 -1.16 -0.85
C ASN A 12 5.81 0.11 -0.27
N ASP A 13 5.46 1.11 -1.10
CA ASP A 13 4.64 2.25 -0.67
C ASP A 13 3.35 1.78 0.04
N ILE A 14 3.04 2.39 1.18
CA ILE A 14 1.84 2.07 1.97
C ILE A 14 0.81 3.20 1.85
N HIS A 15 -0.37 2.85 1.36
CA HIS A 15 -1.53 3.74 1.29
C HIS A 15 -2.60 3.30 2.31
N TYR A 16 -3.15 4.25 3.08
CA TYR A 16 -4.27 4.00 3.99
C TYR A 16 -5.55 4.69 3.50
N GLY A 17 -6.50 3.89 3.02
CA GLY A 17 -7.67 4.41 2.32
C GLY A 17 -8.73 3.35 2.04
N ASN A 18 -9.81 3.77 1.38
CA ASN A 18 -10.91 2.88 1.01
C ASN A 18 -10.52 1.90 -0.11
N ALA A 19 -9.54 2.26 -0.93
CA ALA A 19 -8.99 1.49 -2.04
C ALA A 19 -7.51 1.87 -2.26
N GLY A 20 -6.76 1.01 -2.96
CA GLY A 20 -5.44 1.35 -3.47
C GLY A 20 -5.51 2.34 -4.65
N PRO A 21 -4.57 3.28 -4.79
CA PRO A 21 -4.49 4.17 -5.95
C PRO A 21 -4.33 3.41 -7.28
N GLU A 22 -4.85 3.97 -8.38
CA GLU A 22 -4.62 3.43 -9.73
C GLU A 22 -3.14 3.48 -10.11
N PHE A 23 -2.44 4.55 -9.75
CA PHE A 23 -1.00 4.71 -9.96
C PHE A 23 -0.30 4.92 -8.62
N CYS A 24 0.82 4.21 -8.40
CA CYS A 24 1.64 4.44 -7.23
C CYS A 24 2.28 5.84 -7.26
N PRO A 25 2.12 6.68 -6.21
CA PRO A 25 2.70 8.02 -6.18
C PRO A 25 4.25 7.99 -6.09
N THR A 26 4.82 6.85 -5.69
CA THR A 26 6.27 6.67 -5.49
C THR A 26 6.94 6.11 -6.75
N CYS A 27 6.42 5.02 -7.33
CA CYS A 27 7.05 4.35 -8.49
C CYS A 27 6.28 4.44 -9.80
N MET A 28 5.11 5.09 -9.82
CA MET A 28 4.24 5.28 -10.99
C MET A 28 3.73 3.99 -11.67
N THR A 29 3.91 2.81 -11.06
CA THR A 29 3.33 1.57 -11.61
C THR A 29 1.81 1.58 -11.46
N LYS A 30 1.11 1.19 -12.53
CA LYS A 30 -0.35 1.09 -12.58
C LYS A 30 -0.86 -0.20 -11.91
N ASN A 31 -1.95 -0.10 -11.14
CA ASN A 31 -2.68 -1.20 -10.50
C ASN A 31 -1.79 -2.13 -9.65
N ALA A 32 -0.82 -1.55 -8.94
CA ALA A 32 0.18 -2.31 -8.17
C ALA A 32 -0.17 -2.52 -6.69
N TYR A 33 -1.31 -2.01 -6.21
CA TYR A 33 -1.69 -2.09 -4.80
C TYR A 33 -2.47 -3.35 -4.47
N ALA A 34 -2.03 -4.07 -3.43
CA ALA A 34 -2.78 -5.13 -2.79
C ALA A 34 -3.20 -4.70 -1.37
N GLU A 35 -4.43 -5.06 -0.98
CA GLU A 35 -4.87 -4.92 0.42
C GLU A 35 -4.00 -5.80 1.31
N ILE A 36 -3.55 -5.26 2.44
CA ILE A 36 -2.74 -5.96 3.43
C ILE A 36 -3.30 -5.72 4.84
N ASP A 37 -2.91 -6.56 5.79
CA ASP A 37 -3.27 -6.36 7.19
C ASP A 37 -2.37 -5.32 7.91
N GLU A 38 -2.77 -4.95 9.11
CA GLU A 38 -2.03 -3.99 9.94
C GLU A 38 -0.64 -4.52 10.37
N GLN A 39 -0.47 -5.84 10.53
CA GLN A 39 0.82 -6.41 10.93
C GLN A 39 1.83 -6.28 9.80
N GLU A 40 1.43 -6.56 8.57
CA GLU A 40 2.24 -6.37 7.37
C GLU A 40 2.57 -4.90 7.16
N ALA A 41 1.59 -4.00 7.30
CA ALA A 41 1.83 -2.56 7.16
C ALA A 41 2.89 -2.06 8.17
N LYS A 42 2.79 -2.50 9.44
CA LYS A 42 3.78 -2.19 10.48
C LYS A 42 5.16 -2.77 10.17
N LYS A 43 5.24 -3.97 9.57
CA LYS A 43 6.52 -4.57 9.18
C LYS A 43 7.20 -3.72 8.10
N VAL A 44 6.45 -3.34 7.07
CA VAL A 44 6.98 -2.54 5.95
C VAL A 44 7.43 -1.15 6.42
N MET A 45 6.62 -0.45 7.21
CA MET A 45 6.94 0.90 7.71
C MET A 45 8.16 0.94 8.65
N LYS A 46 8.51 -0.16 9.30
CA LYS A 46 9.68 -0.24 10.20
C LYS A 46 10.99 -0.53 9.48
N LEU A 47 10.94 -0.89 8.20
CA LEU A 47 12.11 -1.24 7.39
C LEU A 47 12.70 -0.04 6.64
N GLY A 48 12.07 1.14 6.76
CA GLY A 48 12.53 2.41 6.20
C GLY A 48 13.25 3.28 7.22
#